data_AF-A0A857D572-F1
#
_entry.id   AF-A0A857D572-F1
#
_cell.length_a   1.000
_cell.length_b   1.000
_cell.length_c   1.000
_cell.angle_alpha   90.00
_cell.angle_beta   90.00
_cell.angle_gamma   90.00
#
_symmetry.space_group_name_H-M   'P 1'
#
loop_
_entity.id
_entity.type
_entity.pdbx_description
1 polymer ?
#
loop_
_entity_poly.entity_id
_entity_poly.type
_entity_poly.pdbx_seq_one_letter_code
_entity_poly.pdbx_strand_id
1 'polypeptide(L)'
;MSDYLALYRRYLQSINPALDGEFLIAENLSTNWDEPETALDFHNCAVMALIEAENSPMRSMYVEMAFQSLQRVLEMAVYPLTTAHLALVYYLVGDRDLAAQNAFNALVQVLSSVNANYPLGLIYYFPAHNRQELFRDLLETANYNEQTLILSTEILYRSSLAFYNKNGLRFLELANHVNPNSCHLNRQLGIAKLINQQLEGLFHLHRAVNLDPEDAGNLQALYLAYRGLGQQQLANFWLETAKVTRKSWTNLDVNQPFTYLDFERDITLAVEASFRSFVTGVLLAQGDWFEAEMEFWRHSIREGMTVIDVGANVGVYTFSAAHRVGKTGKVIAIEPFSQCIQLLEETCRVNQFSWVYPCGGAASNQGGNVYLSLEQASELNEVVTDATQLKSENYEQVPCLTLDSLIDTYQLERVDLLKY
;
A
#
# COMPACT_ATOMS: atom_id res chain seq x y z
N MET A 1 -23.66 -22.72 19.26
CA MET A 1 -22.22 -23.10 19.31
C MET A 1 -21.68 -23.60 17.96
N SER A 2 -22.34 -24.55 17.27
CA SER A 2 -21.90 -25.10 15.97
C SER A 2 -21.71 -24.04 14.86
N ASP A 3 -22.61 -23.07 14.74
CA ASP A 3 -22.65 -22.16 13.59
C ASP A 3 -21.58 -21.06 13.63
N TYR A 4 -21.28 -20.49 14.80
CA TYR A 4 -20.24 -19.46 14.96
C TYR A 4 -18.83 -19.99 14.71
N LEU A 5 -18.53 -21.21 15.18
CA LEU A 5 -17.26 -21.87 14.92
C LEU A 5 -17.11 -22.24 13.44
N ALA A 6 -18.19 -22.67 12.79
CA ALA A 6 -18.20 -22.92 11.36
C ALA A 6 -17.96 -21.63 10.56
N LEU A 7 -18.56 -20.52 10.97
CA LEU A 7 -18.34 -19.21 10.34
C LEU A 7 -16.88 -18.75 10.50
N TYR A 8 -16.33 -18.84 11.72
CA TYR A 8 -14.93 -18.49 11.96
C TYR A 8 -13.97 -19.34 11.12
N ARG A 9 -14.21 -20.66 11.02
CA ARG A 9 -13.41 -21.54 10.14
C ARG A 9 -13.48 -21.12 8.67
N ARG A 10 -14.65 -20.76 8.16
CA ARG A 10 -14.80 -20.26 6.78
C ARG A 10 -14.00 -18.98 6.57
N TYR A 11 -14.03 -18.07 7.54
CA TYR A 11 -13.23 -16.84 7.52
C TYR A 11 -11.72 -17.13 7.48
N LEU A 12 -11.24 -18.05 8.32
CA LEU A 12 -9.83 -18.48 8.27
C LEU A 12 -9.46 -19.05 6.89
N GLN A 13 -10.30 -19.92 6.35
CA GLN A 13 -10.12 -20.53 5.02
C GLN A 13 -10.16 -19.51 3.89
N SER A 14 -10.96 -18.45 3.99
CA SER A 14 -10.99 -17.39 2.97
C SER A 14 -9.70 -16.57 2.95
N ILE A 15 -8.99 -16.46 4.08
CA ILE A 15 -7.72 -15.74 4.14
C ILE A 15 -6.57 -16.62 3.64
N ASN A 16 -6.48 -17.86 4.13
CA ASN A 16 -5.47 -18.81 3.69
C ASN A 16 -6.10 -20.20 3.47
N PRO A 17 -6.35 -20.59 2.20
CA PRO A 17 -6.94 -21.88 1.86
C PRO A 17 -6.11 -23.10 2.29
N ALA A 18 -4.81 -22.92 2.56
CA ALA A 18 -3.90 -23.97 3.01
C ALA A 18 -3.90 -24.16 4.54
N LEU A 19 -4.72 -23.43 5.29
CA LEU A 19 -4.95 -23.70 6.72
C LEU A 19 -5.74 -25.01 6.85
N ASP A 20 -5.05 -26.13 7.07
CA ASP A 20 -5.66 -27.38 7.51
C ASP A 20 -6.24 -27.18 8.92
N GLY A 21 -7.39 -27.79 9.20
CA GLY A 21 -8.27 -27.51 10.35
C GLY A 21 -7.72 -27.78 11.77
N GLU A 22 -6.41 -27.82 11.96
CA GLU A 22 -5.69 -28.03 13.22
C GLU A 22 -5.45 -26.73 14.02
N PHE A 23 -5.98 -25.58 13.61
CA PHE A 23 -5.80 -24.31 14.34
C PHE A 23 -6.64 -24.26 15.64
N LEU A 24 -6.01 -24.76 16.70
CA LEU A 24 -6.46 -25.05 18.07
C LEU A 24 -7.03 -23.89 18.91
N ILE A 25 -7.20 -22.67 18.39
CA ILE A 25 -7.76 -21.57 19.19
C ILE A 25 -9.27 -21.72 19.34
N ALA A 26 -9.99 -22.09 18.29
CA ALA A 26 -11.46 -22.04 18.27
C ALA A 26 -12.15 -23.22 19.00
N GLU A 27 -11.55 -24.41 19.03
CA GLU A 27 -12.20 -25.60 19.62
C GLU A 27 -12.22 -25.61 21.15
N ASN A 28 -11.38 -24.81 21.80
CA ASN A 28 -11.26 -24.75 23.26
C ASN A 28 -11.89 -23.49 23.89
N LEU A 29 -12.53 -22.62 23.10
CA LEU A 29 -13.14 -21.39 23.61
C LEU A 29 -14.52 -21.65 24.22
N SER A 30 -14.64 -21.46 25.54
CA SER A 30 -15.92 -21.48 26.26
C SER A 30 -16.61 -20.12 26.16
N THR A 31 -17.06 -19.75 24.96
CA THR A 31 -17.76 -18.47 24.73
C THR A 31 -19.27 -18.61 24.84
N ASN A 32 -19.89 -17.77 25.68
CA ASN A 32 -21.34 -17.60 25.72
C ASN A 32 -21.78 -16.59 24.66
N TRP A 33 -22.22 -17.11 23.51
CA TRP A 33 -22.60 -16.32 22.34
C TRP A 33 -23.98 -15.66 22.46
N ASP A 34 -24.91 -16.33 23.14
CA ASP A 34 -26.31 -15.91 23.20
C ASP A 34 -26.52 -14.87 24.31
N GLU A 35 -25.82 -15.03 25.44
CA GLU A 35 -25.85 -14.11 26.59
C GLU A 35 -24.41 -13.82 27.07
N PRO A 36 -23.67 -12.90 26.41
CA PRO A 36 -22.29 -12.60 26.77
C PRO A 36 -22.19 -12.02 28.20
N GLU A 37 -21.35 -12.63 29.04
CA GLU A 37 -21.18 -12.21 30.45
C GLU A 37 -19.75 -11.81 30.78
N THR A 38 -18.76 -12.41 30.11
CA THR A 38 -17.34 -12.19 30.38
C THR A 38 -16.69 -11.27 29.34
N ALA A 39 -15.55 -10.67 29.71
CA ALA A 39 -14.73 -9.89 28.78
C ALA A 39 -14.35 -10.69 27.51
N LEU A 40 -14.08 -11.99 27.66
CA LEU A 40 -13.79 -12.87 26.53
C LEU A 40 -15.02 -13.06 25.63
N ASP A 41 -16.22 -13.17 26.20
CA ASP A 41 -17.45 -13.33 25.42
C ASP A 41 -17.72 -12.11 24.55
N PHE A 42 -17.69 -10.93 25.15
CA PHE A 42 -17.88 -9.67 24.43
C PHE A 42 -16.78 -9.45 23.37
N HIS A 43 -15.52 -9.81 23.66
CA HIS A 43 -14.43 -9.73 22.68
C HIS A 43 -14.68 -10.65 21.49
N ASN A 44 -15.03 -11.91 21.73
CA ASN A 44 -15.29 -12.88 20.67
C ASN A 44 -16.53 -12.51 19.84
N CYS A 45 -17.58 -11.98 20.48
CA CYS A 45 -18.75 -11.45 19.77
C CYS A 45 -18.38 -10.27 18.85
N ALA A 46 -17.48 -9.39 19.30
CA ALA A 46 -17.00 -8.29 18.49
C ALA A 46 -16.24 -8.78 17.25
N VAL A 47 -15.35 -9.76 17.41
CA VAL A 47 -14.60 -10.37 16.31
C VAL A 47 -15.55 -11.00 15.29
N MET A 48 -16.57 -11.74 15.74
CA MET A 48 -17.57 -12.30 14.83
C MET A 48 -18.37 -11.23 14.09
N ALA A 49 -18.71 -10.13 14.75
CA ALA A 49 -19.35 -9.00 14.09
C ALA A 49 -18.45 -8.38 13.00
N LEU A 50 -17.14 -8.24 13.24
CA LEU A 50 -16.20 -7.78 12.22
C LEU A 50 -16.12 -8.72 11.01
N ILE A 51 -16.18 -10.03 11.23
CA ILE A 51 -16.19 -11.03 10.16
C ILE A 51 -17.47 -10.92 9.33
N GLU A 52 -18.63 -10.79 9.98
CA GLU A 52 -19.92 -10.60 9.30
C GLU A 52 -19.95 -9.28 8.49
N ALA A 53 -19.22 -8.25 8.95
CA ALA A 53 -19.14 -6.97 8.27
C ALA A 53 -18.46 -7.04 6.89
N GLU A 54 -17.58 -8.01 6.62
CA GLU A 54 -16.79 -8.07 5.38
C GLU A 54 -17.65 -8.25 4.13
N ASN A 55 -18.71 -9.06 4.22
CA ASN A 55 -19.52 -9.46 3.07
C ASN A 55 -21.01 -9.10 3.22
N SER A 56 -21.33 -8.22 4.17
CA SER A 56 -22.72 -7.84 4.46
C SER A 56 -23.09 -6.46 3.94
N PRO A 57 -24.27 -6.29 3.32
CA PRO A 57 -24.81 -4.96 3.00
C PRO A 57 -25.08 -4.12 4.27
N MET A 58 -25.12 -4.74 5.45
CA MET A 58 -25.26 -4.08 6.75
C MET A 58 -23.91 -3.84 7.44
N ARG A 59 -22.80 -3.73 6.69
CA ARG A 59 -21.44 -3.51 7.22
C ARG A 59 -21.38 -2.51 8.37
N SER A 60 -21.99 -1.33 8.23
CA SER A 60 -21.95 -0.28 9.27
C SER A 60 -22.58 -0.74 10.58
N MET A 61 -23.68 -1.49 10.53
CA MET A 61 -24.34 -2.04 11.72
C MET A 61 -23.41 -3.01 12.46
N TYR A 62 -22.77 -3.93 11.72
CA TYR A 62 -21.86 -4.91 12.30
C TYR A 62 -20.58 -4.27 12.87
N VAL A 63 -20.02 -3.26 12.20
CA VAL A 63 -18.88 -2.49 12.71
C VAL A 63 -19.26 -1.74 14.01
N GLU A 64 -20.47 -1.18 14.07
CA GLU A 64 -20.97 -0.52 15.29
C GLU A 64 -21.21 -1.52 16.43
N MET A 65 -21.76 -2.70 16.15
CA MET A 65 -21.89 -3.79 17.12
C MET A 65 -20.51 -4.21 17.67
N ALA A 66 -19.52 -4.38 16.79
CA ALA A 66 -18.15 -4.69 17.20
C ALA A 66 -17.58 -3.60 18.10
N PHE A 67 -17.74 -2.32 17.72
CA PHE A 67 -17.28 -1.18 18.50
C PHE A 67 -17.89 -1.18 19.92
N GLN A 68 -19.21 -1.31 20.04
CA GLN A 68 -19.91 -1.31 21.32
C GLN A 68 -19.46 -2.48 22.21
N SER A 69 -19.31 -3.67 21.61
CA SER A 69 -18.88 -4.87 22.33
C SER A 69 -17.43 -4.74 22.83
N LEU A 70 -16.52 -4.18 22.03
CA LEU A 70 -15.13 -3.91 22.45
C LEU A 70 -15.06 -2.85 23.56
N GLN A 71 -15.85 -1.78 23.47
CA GLN A 71 -15.93 -0.77 24.54
C GLN A 71 -16.37 -1.40 25.86
N ARG A 72 -17.38 -2.29 25.80
CA ARG A 72 -17.86 -3.02 26.99
C ARG A 72 -16.76 -3.85 27.64
N VAL A 73 -15.90 -4.50 26.85
CA VAL A 73 -14.74 -5.23 27.37
C VAL A 73 -13.80 -4.30 28.14
N LEU A 74 -13.49 -3.12 27.57
CA LEU A 74 -12.56 -2.16 28.17
C LEU A 74 -13.10 -1.53 29.47
N GLU A 75 -14.42 -1.50 29.67
CA GLU A 75 -15.05 -1.13 30.95
C GLU A 75 -14.86 -2.20 32.03
N MET A 76 -14.79 -3.47 31.63
CA MET A 76 -14.72 -4.62 32.54
C MET A 76 -13.29 -4.95 32.96
N ALA A 77 -12.35 -4.90 32.03
CA ALA A 77 -10.97 -5.30 32.26
C ALA A 77 -9.99 -4.65 31.27
N VAL A 78 -8.72 -4.58 31.66
CA VAL A 78 -7.64 -4.28 30.72
C VAL A 78 -7.39 -5.52 29.87
N TYR A 79 -7.71 -5.44 28.58
CA TYR A 79 -7.51 -6.54 27.64
C TYR A 79 -6.80 -6.00 26.37
N PRO A 80 -5.45 -6.07 26.30
CA PRO A 80 -4.65 -5.46 25.23
C PRO A 80 -5.08 -5.78 23.78
N LEU A 81 -5.46 -7.02 23.50
CA LEU A 81 -5.95 -7.47 22.20
C LEU A 81 -7.28 -6.81 21.84
N THR A 82 -8.17 -6.55 22.80
CA THR A 82 -9.37 -5.74 22.56
C THR A 82 -8.98 -4.31 22.19
N THR A 83 -8.01 -3.70 22.89
CA THR A 83 -7.50 -2.38 22.52
C THR A 83 -6.95 -2.38 21.07
N ALA A 84 -6.24 -3.45 20.67
CA ALA A 84 -5.75 -3.60 19.30
C ALA A 84 -6.88 -3.81 18.28
N HIS A 85 -7.92 -4.58 18.61
CA HIS A 85 -9.10 -4.73 17.75
C HIS A 85 -9.90 -3.42 17.64
N LEU A 86 -9.98 -2.64 18.72
CA LEU A 86 -10.60 -1.32 18.69
C LEU A 86 -9.80 -0.36 17.79
N ALA A 87 -8.47 -0.42 17.84
CA ALA A 87 -7.61 0.31 16.92
C ALA A 87 -7.88 -0.08 15.45
N LEU A 88 -8.10 -1.36 15.19
CA LEU A 88 -8.49 -1.85 13.88
C LEU A 88 -9.88 -1.34 13.46
N VAL A 89 -10.84 -1.24 14.37
CA VAL A 89 -12.15 -0.64 14.06
C VAL A 89 -11.99 0.81 13.61
N TYR A 90 -11.22 1.61 14.35
CA TYR A 90 -10.90 2.98 13.94
C TYR A 90 -10.24 3.04 12.56
N TYR A 91 -9.31 2.11 12.29
CA TYR A 91 -8.67 1.98 10.98
C TYR A 91 -9.70 1.69 9.87
N LEU A 92 -10.65 0.77 10.10
CA LEU A 92 -11.67 0.35 9.13
C LEU A 92 -12.72 1.44 8.82
N VAL A 93 -12.94 2.38 9.75
CA VAL A 93 -13.81 3.54 9.54
C VAL A 93 -13.05 4.77 9.01
N GLY A 94 -11.73 4.65 8.83
CA GLY A 94 -10.89 5.69 8.24
C GLY A 94 -10.22 6.64 9.23
N ASP A 95 -10.44 6.48 10.53
CA ASP A 95 -9.79 7.31 11.57
C ASP A 95 -8.40 6.76 11.89
N ARG A 96 -7.41 7.20 11.11
CA ARG A 96 -6.01 6.76 11.22
C ARG A 96 -5.35 7.20 12.53
N ASP A 97 -5.71 8.37 13.06
CA ASP A 97 -5.10 8.91 14.27
C ASP A 97 -5.56 8.14 15.51
N LEU A 98 -6.87 7.89 15.65
CA LEU A 98 -7.38 7.05 16.73
C LEU A 98 -6.91 5.60 16.58
N ALA A 99 -6.81 5.08 15.36
CA ALA A 99 -6.22 3.77 15.11
C ALA A 99 -4.79 3.68 15.64
N ALA A 100 -3.93 4.64 15.26
CA ALA A 100 -2.54 4.67 15.71
C ALA A 100 -2.44 4.84 17.23
N GLN A 101 -3.25 5.73 17.83
CA GLN A 101 -3.25 5.95 19.26
C GLN A 101 -3.63 4.70 20.05
N ASN A 102 -4.71 4.01 19.65
CA ASN A 102 -5.16 2.80 20.33
C ASN A 102 -4.20 1.62 20.11
N ALA A 103 -3.60 1.49 18.92
CA ALA A 103 -2.59 0.47 18.68
C ALA A 103 -1.34 0.70 19.53
N PHE A 104 -0.90 1.96 19.69
CA PHE A 104 0.20 2.29 20.59
C PHE A 104 -0.16 2.00 22.07
N ASN A 105 -1.38 2.33 22.49
CA ASN A 105 -1.86 2.01 23.83
C ASN A 105 -1.86 0.50 24.09
N ALA A 106 -2.28 -0.32 23.12
CA ALA A 106 -2.22 -1.77 23.23
C ALA A 106 -0.79 -2.28 23.43
N LEU A 107 0.19 -1.73 22.70
CA LEU A 107 1.61 -2.04 22.92
C LEU A 107 2.08 -1.68 24.34
N VAL A 108 1.74 -0.48 24.83
CA VAL A 108 2.09 -0.05 26.19
C VAL A 108 1.48 -0.98 27.24
N GLN A 109 0.23 -1.39 27.05
CA GLN A 109 -0.43 -2.34 27.96
C GLN A 109 0.32 -3.67 27.97
N VAL A 110 0.70 -4.24 26.82
CA VAL A 110 1.51 -5.46 26.75
C VAL A 110 2.83 -5.29 27.51
N LEU A 111 3.56 -4.21 27.27
CA LEU A 111 4.85 -3.94 27.93
C LEU A 111 4.73 -3.74 29.45
N SER A 112 3.61 -3.18 29.92
CA SER A 112 3.34 -3.01 31.36
C SER A 112 2.86 -4.29 32.07
N SER A 113 2.40 -5.29 31.31
CA SER A 113 1.72 -6.49 31.82
C SER A 113 2.65 -7.71 31.89
N VAL A 114 3.88 -7.57 32.38
CA VAL A 114 4.98 -8.56 32.24
C VAL A 114 4.66 -9.97 32.78
N ASN A 115 3.57 -10.16 33.55
CA ASN A 115 3.13 -11.48 34.06
C ASN A 115 1.62 -11.74 33.91
N ALA A 116 0.90 -10.98 33.08
CA ALA A 116 -0.54 -11.19 32.91
C ALA A 116 -0.80 -12.40 32.01
N ASN A 117 -1.58 -13.37 32.50
CA ASN A 117 -2.08 -14.47 31.70
C ASN A 117 -3.52 -14.14 31.27
N TYR A 118 -3.67 -13.84 29.99
CA TYR A 118 -4.93 -13.48 29.37
C TYR A 118 -5.51 -14.71 28.66
N PRO A 119 -6.83 -14.97 28.75
CA PRO A 119 -7.42 -16.06 27.98
C PRO A 119 -7.23 -15.79 26.49
N LEU A 120 -6.95 -16.84 25.72
CA LEU A 120 -6.96 -16.73 24.26
C LEU A 120 -8.36 -16.34 23.79
N GLY A 121 -8.43 -15.50 22.77
CA GLY A 121 -9.67 -15.08 22.14
C GLY A 121 -9.58 -15.22 20.63
N LEU A 122 -10.71 -15.04 19.95
CA LEU A 122 -10.72 -14.96 18.50
C LEU A 122 -9.95 -13.72 18.05
N ILE A 123 -9.40 -13.81 16.84
CA ILE A 123 -8.73 -12.68 16.20
C ILE A 123 -9.37 -12.41 14.85
N TYR A 124 -9.64 -11.14 14.63
CA TYR A 124 -9.94 -10.58 13.34
C TYR A 124 -8.71 -9.89 12.76
N TYR A 125 -8.38 -10.23 11.53
CA TYR A 125 -7.38 -9.57 10.70
C TYR A 125 -8.03 -9.12 9.39
N PHE A 126 -7.85 -7.85 9.02
CA PHE A 126 -8.38 -7.33 7.76
C PHE A 126 -7.40 -7.65 6.62
N PRO A 127 -7.75 -8.51 5.66
CA PRO A 127 -6.87 -8.77 4.54
C PRO A 127 -6.86 -7.53 3.61
N ALA A 128 -5.73 -6.83 3.53
CA ALA A 128 -5.40 -6.13 2.29
C ALA A 128 -4.89 -7.17 1.29
N HIS A 129 -5.02 -6.89 -0.01
CA HIS A 129 -4.48 -7.76 -1.06
C HIS A 129 -3.04 -8.21 -0.72
N ASN A 130 -2.79 -9.52 -0.84
CA ASN A 130 -1.48 -10.18 -0.69
C ASN A 130 -0.81 -10.28 0.70
N ARG A 131 -1.54 -10.45 1.82
CA ARG A 131 -0.88 -10.70 3.13
C ARG A 131 -1.39 -11.91 3.91
N GLN A 132 -1.17 -13.10 3.35
CA GLN A 132 -1.48 -14.39 3.99
C GLN A 132 -0.44 -14.81 5.06
N GLU A 133 0.81 -14.35 4.94
CA GLU A 133 1.91 -14.72 5.84
C GLU A 133 1.73 -14.21 7.27
N LEU A 134 1.48 -12.90 7.43
CA LEU A 134 1.33 -12.28 8.76
C LEU A 134 0.16 -12.88 9.55
N PHE A 135 -0.90 -13.26 8.84
CA PHE A 135 -2.07 -13.89 9.45
C PHE A 135 -1.76 -15.29 9.94
N ARG A 136 -0.96 -16.06 9.18
CA ARG A 136 -0.48 -17.38 9.62
C ARG A 136 0.32 -17.24 10.91
N ASP A 137 1.32 -16.35 10.94
CA ASP A 137 2.15 -16.13 12.13
C ASP A 137 1.28 -15.77 13.35
N LEU A 138 0.32 -14.88 13.17
CA LEU A 138 -0.60 -14.44 14.22
C LEU A 138 -1.47 -15.60 14.76
N LEU A 139 -1.91 -16.53 13.91
CA LEU A 139 -2.70 -17.69 14.31
C LEU A 139 -1.85 -18.82 14.93
N GLU A 140 -0.64 -19.04 14.43
CA GLU A 140 0.31 -20.04 14.95
C GLU A 140 0.88 -19.64 16.32
N THR A 141 0.85 -18.34 16.62
CA THR A 141 1.32 -17.79 17.88
C THR A 141 0.38 -18.17 19.03
N ALA A 142 0.82 -19.04 19.93
CA ALA A 142 0.08 -19.43 21.14
C ALA A 142 0.11 -18.37 22.26
N ASN A 143 0.73 -17.22 22.04
CA ASN A 143 0.96 -16.17 23.02
C ASN A 143 0.14 -14.91 22.70
N TYR A 144 -0.83 -14.62 23.56
CA TYR A 144 -1.69 -13.44 23.49
C TYR A 144 -0.92 -12.10 23.38
N ASN A 145 0.20 -11.97 24.11
CA ASN A 145 0.99 -10.75 24.08
C ASN A 145 1.64 -10.58 22.70
N GLU A 146 2.15 -11.66 22.12
CA GLU A 146 2.73 -11.64 20.77
C GLU A 146 1.66 -11.36 19.70
N GLN A 147 0.46 -11.96 19.81
CA GLN A 147 -0.67 -11.64 18.93
C GLN A 147 -1.04 -10.15 18.98
N THR A 148 -1.10 -9.58 20.19
CA THR A 148 -1.36 -8.15 20.37
C THR A 148 -0.24 -7.29 19.79
N LEU A 149 1.03 -7.66 20.00
CA LEU A 149 2.18 -6.96 19.43
C LEU A 149 2.11 -6.97 17.91
N ILE A 150 1.94 -8.14 17.28
CA ILE A 150 1.87 -8.29 15.83
C ILE A 150 0.74 -7.41 15.27
N LEU A 151 -0.49 -7.57 15.78
CA LEU A 151 -1.65 -6.81 15.30
C LEU A 151 -1.47 -5.30 15.48
N SER A 152 -0.98 -4.86 16.64
CA SER A 152 -0.79 -3.44 16.93
C SER A 152 0.31 -2.81 16.06
N THR A 153 1.42 -3.51 15.85
CA THR A 153 2.49 -3.02 14.97
C THR A 153 2.02 -2.89 13.52
N GLU A 154 1.22 -3.83 13.04
CA GLU A 154 0.65 -3.77 11.70
C GLU A 154 -0.30 -2.58 11.54
N ILE A 155 -1.16 -2.32 12.54
CA ILE A 155 -2.07 -1.17 12.53
C ILE A 155 -1.27 0.14 12.57
N LEU A 156 -0.25 0.26 13.42
CA LEU A 156 0.58 1.46 13.52
C LEU A 156 1.26 1.79 12.19
N TYR A 157 1.90 0.79 11.59
CA TYR A 157 2.56 0.93 10.31
C TYR A 157 1.57 1.35 9.22
N ARG A 158 0.41 0.70 9.12
CA ARG A 158 -0.63 1.01 8.11
C ARG A 158 -1.38 2.31 8.36
N SER A 159 -1.39 2.80 9.59
CA SER A 159 -1.98 4.09 9.93
C SER A 159 -1.09 5.26 9.50
N SER A 160 0.20 5.00 9.22
CA SER A 160 1.04 5.98 8.54
C SER A 160 0.65 6.08 7.07
N LEU A 161 0.32 7.29 6.61
CA LEU A 161 -0.01 7.55 5.20
C LEU A 161 1.11 7.06 4.26
N ALA A 162 2.36 7.44 4.57
CA ALA A 162 3.54 7.00 3.84
C ALA A 162 4.46 6.20 4.76
N PHE A 163 4.76 4.95 4.39
CA PHE A 163 5.62 4.09 5.19
C PHE A 163 7.09 4.53 5.24
N TYR A 164 7.54 5.27 4.23
CA TYR A 164 8.91 5.73 4.11
C TYR A 164 9.15 7.08 4.81
N ASN A 165 8.12 7.74 5.35
CA ASN A 165 8.34 8.94 6.17
C ASN A 165 8.94 8.55 7.54
N LYS A 166 9.40 9.52 8.32
CA LYS A 166 10.04 9.27 9.64
C LYS A 166 9.18 8.45 10.61
N ASN A 167 7.87 8.69 10.63
CA ASN A 167 6.95 7.98 11.52
C ASN A 167 6.67 6.57 11.03
N GLY A 168 6.38 6.41 9.74
CA GLY A 168 6.16 5.12 9.08
C GLY A 168 7.39 4.22 9.20
N LEU A 169 8.59 4.76 8.96
CA LEU A 169 9.83 4.01 9.06
C LEU A 169 10.06 3.48 10.48
N ARG A 170 9.82 4.31 11.50
CA ARG A 170 9.92 3.91 12.91
C ARG A 170 8.97 2.75 13.25
N PHE A 171 7.72 2.82 12.76
CA PHE A 171 6.76 1.74 13.01
C PHE A 171 7.05 0.49 12.17
N LEU A 172 7.62 0.63 10.98
CA LEU A 172 8.07 -0.48 10.16
C LEU A 172 9.29 -1.19 10.78
N GLU A 173 10.22 -0.44 11.38
CA GLU A 173 11.32 -1.01 12.16
C GLU A 173 10.80 -1.80 13.36
N LEU A 174 9.80 -1.27 14.07
CA LEU A 174 9.15 -1.98 15.17
C LEU A 174 8.44 -3.25 14.69
N ALA A 175 7.68 -3.18 13.60
CA ALA A 175 7.01 -4.34 13.00
C ALA A 175 8.03 -5.41 12.58
N ASN A 176 9.15 -5.01 11.98
CA ASN A 176 10.23 -5.93 11.62
C ASN A 176 10.93 -6.54 12.86
N HIS A 177 11.03 -5.83 13.99
CA HIS A 177 11.54 -6.42 15.23
C HIS A 177 10.58 -7.46 15.82
N VAL A 178 9.27 -7.23 15.71
CA VAL A 178 8.24 -8.17 16.19
C VAL A 178 8.14 -9.39 15.28
N ASN A 179 8.15 -9.19 13.96
CA ASN A 179 8.13 -10.27 12.98
C ASN A 179 9.31 -10.17 11.99
N PRO A 180 10.51 -10.60 12.41
CA PRO A 180 11.71 -10.44 11.60
C PRO A 180 11.79 -11.47 10.47
N ASN A 181 10.94 -12.49 10.47
CA ASN A 181 10.89 -13.53 9.43
C ASN A 181 9.84 -13.25 8.35
N SER A 182 9.10 -12.15 8.44
CA SER A 182 8.24 -11.71 7.35
C SER A 182 9.09 -11.23 6.18
N CYS A 183 8.99 -11.94 5.06
CA CYS A 183 9.64 -11.57 3.82
C CYS A 183 9.22 -10.16 3.36
N HIS A 184 7.91 -9.91 3.38
CA HIS A 184 7.31 -8.64 3.02
C HIS A 184 7.80 -7.47 3.88
N LEU A 185 7.80 -7.59 5.22
CA LEU A 185 8.28 -6.51 6.10
C LEU A 185 9.75 -6.19 5.85
N ASN A 186 10.58 -7.20 5.60
CA ASN A 186 11.99 -7.00 5.26
C ASN A 186 12.15 -6.27 3.92
N ARG A 187 11.39 -6.64 2.88
CA ARG A 187 11.39 -5.92 1.60
C ARG A 187 10.98 -4.46 1.79
N GLN A 188 9.85 -4.22 2.46
CA GLN A 188 9.35 -2.87 2.70
C GLN A 188 10.34 -2.02 3.50
N LEU A 189 10.91 -2.57 4.58
CA LEU A 189 11.87 -1.86 5.40
C LEU A 189 13.15 -1.55 4.63
N GLY A 190 13.63 -2.51 3.84
CA GLY A 190 14.79 -2.31 2.98
C GLY A 190 14.58 -1.18 1.97
N ILE A 191 13.44 -1.18 1.28
CA ILE A 191 13.05 -0.11 0.34
C ILE A 191 12.91 1.23 1.06
N ALA A 192 12.18 1.28 2.19
CA ALA A 192 11.98 2.52 2.96
C ALA A 192 13.31 3.13 3.41
N LYS A 193 14.24 2.30 3.89
CA LYS A 193 15.58 2.74 4.28
C LYS A 193 16.36 3.30 3.10
N LEU A 194 16.34 2.64 1.95
CA LEU A 194 17.05 3.10 0.75
C LEU A 194 16.47 4.41 0.18
N ILE A 195 15.13 4.58 0.22
CA ILE A 195 14.48 5.86 -0.08
C ILE A 195 15.03 6.98 0.82
N ASN A 196 15.23 6.68 2.11
CA ASN A 196 15.82 7.59 3.08
C ASN A 196 17.37 7.64 3.05
N GLN A 197 18.00 7.09 2.00
CA GLN A 197 19.45 7.05 1.82
C GLN A 197 20.20 6.30 2.95
N GLN A 198 19.52 5.38 3.63
CA GLN A 198 20.09 4.50 4.65
C GLN A 198 20.53 3.17 4.01
N LEU A 199 21.83 2.95 3.87
CA LEU A 199 22.41 1.79 3.17
C LEU A 199 22.12 0.46 3.87
N GLU A 200 21.82 0.50 5.17
CA GLU A 200 21.37 -0.66 5.96
C GLU A 200 20.10 -1.30 5.37
N GLY A 201 19.36 -0.58 4.52
CA GLY A 201 18.25 -1.16 3.76
C GLY A 201 18.65 -2.40 2.94
N LEU A 202 19.89 -2.46 2.43
CA LEU A 202 20.40 -3.65 1.73
C LEU A 202 20.35 -4.91 2.60
N PHE A 203 20.66 -4.81 3.89
CA PHE A 203 20.64 -5.95 4.80
C PHE A 203 19.23 -6.57 4.87
N HIS A 204 18.20 -5.73 4.95
CA HIS A 204 16.82 -6.17 4.97
C HIS A 204 16.38 -6.75 3.62
N LEU A 205 16.80 -6.16 2.49
CA LEU A 205 16.50 -6.73 1.18
C LEU A 205 17.13 -8.11 0.96
N HIS A 206 18.38 -8.30 1.39
CA HIS A 206 19.02 -9.63 1.37
C HIS A 206 18.30 -10.63 2.28
N ARG A 207 17.84 -10.18 3.46
CA ARG A 207 17.03 -11.02 4.34
C ARG A 207 15.71 -11.44 3.69
N ALA A 208 15.03 -10.53 2.98
CA ALA A 208 13.82 -10.85 2.22
C ALA A 208 14.09 -11.92 1.16
N VAL A 209 15.12 -11.76 0.33
CA VAL A 209 15.52 -12.77 -0.67
C VAL A 209 15.92 -14.10 -0.03
N ASN A 210 16.57 -14.11 1.13
CA ASN A 210 16.91 -15.36 1.82
C ASN A 210 15.67 -16.11 2.35
N LEU A 211 14.60 -15.39 2.67
CA LEU A 211 13.33 -15.96 3.13
C LEU A 211 12.49 -16.48 1.96
N ASP A 212 12.46 -15.73 0.84
CA ASP A 212 11.83 -16.14 -0.42
C ASP A 212 12.71 -15.78 -1.62
N PRO A 213 13.56 -16.73 -2.09
CA PRO A 213 14.51 -16.50 -3.17
C PRO A 213 13.88 -16.43 -4.57
N GLU A 214 12.64 -16.90 -4.73
CA GLU A 214 11.96 -16.96 -6.04
C GLU A 214 10.97 -15.81 -6.24
N ASP A 215 10.66 -15.04 -5.19
CA ASP A 215 9.82 -13.85 -5.31
C ASP A 215 10.48 -12.76 -6.17
N ALA A 216 9.78 -12.41 -7.25
CA ALA A 216 10.28 -11.43 -8.22
C ALA A 216 10.45 -10.04 -7.62
N GLY A 217 9.59 -9.63 -6.67
CA GLY A 217 9.67 -8.31 -6.05
C GLY A 217 10.92 -8.15 -5.17
N ASN A 218 11.32 -9.20 -4.45
CA ASN A 218 12.54 -9.22 -3.65
C ASN A 218 13.78 -9.11 -4.54
N LEU A 219 13.83 -9.90 -5.61
CA LEU A 219 14.95 -9.87 -6.56
C LEU A 219 15.05 -8.52 -7.28
N GLN A 220 13.90 -7.95 -7.69
CA GLN A 220 13.85 -6.62 -8.28
C GLN A 220 14.35 -5.55 -7.32
N ALA A 221 14.00 -5.65 -6.03
CA ALA A 221 14.44 -4.69 -5.04
C ALA A 221 15.98 -4.68 -4.88
N LEU A 222 16.63 -5.85 -4.86
CA LEU A 222 18.10 -5.91 -4.83
C LEU A 222 18.72 -5.40 -6.14
N TYR A 223 18.15 -5.77 -7.30
CA TYR A 223 18.57 -5.24 -8.59
C TYR A 223 18.57 -3.70 -8.60
N LEU A 224 17.45 -3.08 -8.20
CA LEU A 224 17.31 -1.62 -8.16
C LEU A 224 18.21 -0.98 -7.11
N ALA A 225 18.38 -1.60 -5.94
CA ALA A 225 19.27 -1.11 -4.91
C ALA A 225 20.72 -1.01 -5.41
N TYR A 226 21.25 -2.09 -6.00
CA TYR A 226 22.62 -2.10 -6.52
C TYR A 226 22.78 -1.19 -7.73
N ARG A 227 21.77 -1.08 -8.59
CA ARG A 227 21.75 -0.12 -9.70
C ARG A 227 21.85 1.32 -9.18
N GLY A 228 21.05 1.69 -8.18
CA GLY A 228 21.08 3.02 -7.55
C GLY A 228 22.40 3.37 -6.86
N LEU A 229 23.17 2.35 -6.44
CA LEU A 229 24.51 2.51 -5.87
C LEU A 229 25.62 2.55 -6.92
N GLY A 230 25.29 2.45 -8.22
CA GLY A 230 26.27 2.37 -9.30
C GLY A 230 27.05 1.04 -9.35
N GLN A 231 26.59 0.00 -8.64
CA GLN A 231 27.24 -1.30 -8.56
C GLN A 231 26.78 -2.22 -9.69
N GLN A 232 27.18 -1.88 -10.92
CA GLN A 232 26.67 -2.48 -12.15
C GLN A 232 26.78 -4.01 -12.21
N GLN A 233 27.89 -4.58 -11.72
CA GLN A 233 28.11 -6.03 -11.72
C GLN A 233 27.11 -6.75 -10.81
N LEU A 234 26.82 -6.19 -9.64
CA LEU A 234 25.84 -6.75 -8.70
C LEU A 234 24.42 -6.55 -9.20
N ALA A 235 24.10 -5.39 -9.79
CA ALA A 235 22.81 -5.17 -10.44
C ALA A 235 22.56 -6.23 -11.54
N ASN A 236 23.54 -6.45 -12.42
CA ASN A 236 23.45 -7.50 -13.45
C ASN A 236 23.29 -8.89 -12.86
N PHE A 237 24.01 -9.24 -11.80
CA PHE A 237 23.85 -10.52 -11.13
C PHE A 237 22.40 -10.76 -10.67
N TRP A 238 21.78 -9.77 -10.03
CA TRP A 238 20.39 -9.87 -9.56
C TRP A 238 19.38 -9.88 -10.71
N LEU A 239 19.62 -9.10 -11.77
CA LEU A 239 18.80 -9.12 -12.98
C LEU A 239 18.82 -10.50 -13.66
N GLU A 240 20.01 -11.09 -13.84
CA GLU A 240 20.16 -12.44 -14.41
C GLU A 240 19.50 -13.50 -13.53
N THR A 241 19.66 -13.41 -12.20
CA THR A 241 19.01 -14.31 -11.23
C THR A 241 17.49 -14.25 -11.37
N ALA A 242 16.94 -13.05 -11.55
CA ALA A 242 15.49 -12.85 -11.65
C ALA A 242 14.86 -13.35 -12.95
N LYS A 243 15.64 -13.67 -14.00
CA LYS A 243 15.08 -14.15 -15.29
C LYS A 243 14.21 -15.40 -15.15
N VAL A 244 14.43 -16.21 -14.12
CA VAL A 244 13.59 -17.39 -13.82
C VAL A 244 12.13 -17.02 -13.56
N THR A 245 11.88 -15.81 -13.04
CA THR A 245 10.54 -15.30 -12.71
C THR A 245 9.74 -14.88 -13.96
N ARG A 246 10.42 -14.69 -15.10
CA ARG A 246 9.84 -14.29 -16.40
C ARG A 246 9.03 -12.99 -16.36
N LYS A 247 9.29 -12.12 -15.38
CA LYS A 247 8.65 -10.80 -15.32
C LYS A 247 9.15 -9.88 -16.44
N SER A 248 8.30 -8.95 -16.87
CA SER A 248 8.61 -8.06 -18.01
C SER A 248 9.91 -7.27 -17.82
N TRP A 249 10.18 -6.80 -16.60
CA TRP A 249 11.37 -6.01 -16.26
C TRP A 249 12.68 -6.78 -16.41
N THR A 250 12.67 -8.13 -16.36
CA THR A 250 13.91 -8.92 -16.44
C THR A 250 14.51 -8.96 -17.86
N ASN A 251 13.76 -8.49 -18.86
CA ASN A 251 14.19 -8.40 -20.25
C ASN A 251 14.83 -7.05 -20.60
N LEU A 252 14.82 -6.08 -19.68
CA LEU A 252 15.41 -4.77 -19.89
C LEU A 252 16.94 -4.84 -19.77
N ASP A 253 17.62 -3.98 -20.52
CA ASP A 253 19.05 -3.74 -20.29
C ASP A 253 19.22 -3.01 -18.94
N VAL A 254 20.25 -3.39 -18.17
CA VAL A 254 20.54 -2.81 -16.86
C VAL A 254 20.70 -1.28 -16.88
N ASN A 255 21.11 -0.71 -18.03
CA ASN A 255 21.30 0.73 -18.20
C ASN A 255 20.03 1.47 -18.58
N GLN A 256 18.90 0.77 -18.85
CA GLN A 256 17.63 1.43 -19.11
C GLN A 256 17.30 2.36 -17.94
N PRO A 257 16.90 3.62 -18.18
CA PRO A 257 16.58 4.57 -17.11
C PRO A 257 15.31 4.21 -16.35
N PHE A 258 14.50 3.30 -16.91
CA PHE A 258 13.24 2.85 -16.35
C PHE A 258 13.24 1.33 -16.11
N THR A 259 12.31 0.89 -15.26
CA THR A 259 11.97 -0.51 -15.02
C THR A 259 10.46 -0.69 -15.15
N TYR A 260 9.99 -1.94 -15.13
CA TYR A 260 8.56 -2.23 -15.13
C TYR A 260 8.09 -2.73 -13.76
N LEU A 261 6.93 -2.25 -13.34
CA LEU A 261 6.21 -2.76 -12.17
C LEU A 261 4.80 -3.16 -12.57
N ASP A 262 4.32 -4.27 -12.00
CA ASP A 262 2.93 -4.68 -12.13
C ASP A 262 2.06 -3.73 -11.31
N PHE A 263 0.94 -3.28 -11.88
CA PHE A 263 -0.03 -2.38 -11.27
C PHE A 263 -1.43 -2.85 -11.62
N GLU A 264 -2.34 -2.82 -10.64
CA GLU A 264 -3.73 -3.31 -10.81
C GLU A 264 -3.84 -4.67 -11.54
N ARG A 265 -2.89 -5.58 -11.28
CA ARG A 265 -2.73 -6.95 -11.83
C ARG A 265 -2.46 -7.06 -13.33
N ASP A 266 -3.02 -6.18 -14.14
CA ASP A 266 -3.01 -6.31 -15.60
C ASP A 266 -2.31 -5.15 -16.32
N ILE A 267 -1.80 -4.16 -15.58
CA ILE A 267 -1.10 -3.00 -16.13
C ILE A 267 0.38 -3.13 -15.81
N THR A 268 1.22 -2.93 -16.82
CA THR A 268 2.68 -2.82 -16.65
C THR A 268 3.07 -1.34 -16.66
N LEU A 269 3.39 -0.76 -15.51
CA LEU A 269 3.85 0.63 -15.43
C LEU A 269 5.36 0.71 -15.71
N ALA A 270 5.77 1.64 -16.58
CA ALA A 270 7.16 2.06 -16.68
C ALA A 270 7.42 3.13 -15.61
N VAL A 271 8.41 2.90 -14.75
CA VAL A 271 8.79 3.81 -13.66
C VAL A 271 10.30 3.99 -13.63
N GLU A 272 10.80 5.04 -12.98
CA GLU A 272 12.24 5.24 -12.83
C GLU A 272 12.91 4.02 -12.16
N ALA A 273 14.01 3.51 -12.72
CA ALA A 273 14.72 2.36 -12.18
C ALA A 273 15.59 2.71 -10.95
N SER A 274 15.00 3.35 -9.93
CA SER A 274 15.71 3.96 -8.80
C SER A 274 14.81 4.09 -7.58
N PHE A 275 15.37 3.90 -6.38
CA PHE A 275 14.68 4.22 -5.11
C PHE A 275 14.73 5.71 -4.74
N ARG A 276 15.25 6.57 -5.63
CA ARG A 276 15.03 8.02 -5.53
C ARG A 276 13.59 8.40 -5.87
N SER A 277 12.96 7.68 -6.80
CA SER A 277 11.52 7.80 -7.05
C SER A 277 10.74 7.15 -5.91
N PHE A 278 9.87 7.94 -5.27
CA PHE A 278 8.97 7.41 -4.27
C PHE A 278 7.95 6.46 -4.90
N VAL A 279 7.48 6.76 -6.11
CA VAL A 279 6.54 5.87 -6.82
C VAL A 279 7.12 4.48 -7.05
N THR A 280 8.36 4.37 -7.54
CA THR A 280 9.03 3.08 -7.72
C THR A 280 9.11 2.30 -6.41
N GLY A 281 9.54 2.96 -5.33
CA GLY A 281 9.65 2.34 -4.02
C GLY A 281 8.30 1.90 -3.46
N VAL A 282 7.27 2.74 -3.58
CA VAL A 282 5.91 2.45 -3.11
C VAL A 282 5.31 1.26 -3.84
N LEU A 283 5.30 1.30 -5.17
CA LEU A 283 4.68 0.26 -5.99
C LEU A 283 5.38 -1.08 -5.78
N LEU A 284 6.71 -1.11 -5.66
CA LEU A 284 7.45 -2.34 -5.40
C LEU A 284 7.25 -2.85 -3.96
N ALA A 285 7.11 -1.94 -2.98
CA ALA A 285 6.93 -2.30 -1.58
C ALA A 285 5.50 -2.75 -1.24
N GLN A 286 4.47 -2.16 -1.87
CA GLN A 286 3.07 -2.38 -1.54
C GLN A 286 2.27 -3.09 -2.63
N GLY A 287 2.75 -3.10 -3.87
CA GLY A 287 2.06 -3.69 -5.04
C GLY A 287 0.94 -2.83 -5.61
N ASP A 288 0.58 -1.73 -4.94
CA ASP A 288 -0.46 -0.79 -5.38
C ASP A 288 -0.19 0.61 -4.79
N TRP A 289 -0.96 1.61 -5.21
CA TRP A 289 -0.92 2.96 -4.67
C TRP A 289 -1.62 3.05 -3.31
N PHE A 290 -1.02 3.78 -2.37
CA PHE A 290 -1.42 3.79 -0.96
C PHE A 290 -2.51 4.80 -0.60
N GLU A 291 -2.80 5.76 -1.49
CA GLU A 291 -3.72 6.85 -1.19
C GLU A 291 -5.17 6.37 -1.19
N ALA A 292 -5.92 6.75 -0.15
CA ALA A 292 -7.31 6.33 0.01
C ALA A 292 -8.23 6.85 -1.11
N GLU A 293 -7.88 7.98 -1.74
CA GLU A 293 -8.64 8.53 -2.85
C GLU A 293 -8.59 7.67 -4.12
N MET A 294 -7.61 6.78 -4.24
CA MET A 294 -7.53 5.84 -5.35
C MET A 294 -8.77 4.93 -5.43
N GLU A 295 -9.34 4.54 -4.29
CA GLU A 295 -10.60 3.79 -4.27
C GLU A 295 -11.74 4.62 -4.86
N PHE A 296 -11.88 5.88 -4.46
CA PHE A 296 -12.90 6.79 -5.03
C PHE A 296 -12.68 7.01 -6.53
N TRP A 297 -11.43 7.22 -6.94
CA TRP A 297 -11.02 7.37 -8.34
C TRP A 297 -11.48 6.18 -9.18
N ARG A 298 -11.15 4.97 -8.73
CA ARG A 298 -11.52 3.71 -9.40
C ARG A 298 -13.03 3.51 -9.51
N HIS A 299 -13.80 3.86 -8.47
CA HIS A 299 -15.26 3.69 -8.46
C HIS A 299 -16.01 4.74 -9.29
N SER A 300 -15.39 5.91 -9.52
CA SER A 300 -16.01 7.02 -10.23
C SER A 300 -15.88 6.90 -11.76
N ILE A 301 -14.90 6.15 -12.24
CA ILE A 301 -14.57 6.02 -13.67
C ILE A 301 -15.30 4.84 -14.29
N ARG A 302 -15.91 5.07 -15.46
CA ARG A 302 -16.65 4.08 -16.24
C ARG A 302 -16.16 4.02 -17.67
N GLU A 303 -16.46 2.92 -18.36
CA GLU A 303 -16.17 2.75 -19.78
C GLU A 303 -16.73 3.93 -20.60
N GLY A 304 -15.93 4.41 -21.57
CA GLY A 304 -16.30 5.50 -22.46
C GLY A 304 -16.09 6.91 -21.90
N MET A 305 -15.70 7.06 -20.64
CA MET A 305 -15.48 8.39 -20.05
C MET A 305 -14.23 9.10 -20.61
N THR A 306 -14.27 10.43 -20.59
CA THR A 306 -13.11 11.30 -20.83
C THR A 306 -12.55 11.80 -19.50
N VAL A 307 -11.31 11.43 -19.18
CA VAL A 307 -10.63 11.77 -17.93
C VAL A 307 -9.42 12.66 -18.20
N ILE A 308 -9.20 13.66 -17.36
CA ILE A 308 -7.99 14.50 -17.38
C ILE A 308 -7.26 14.34 -16.04
N ASP A 309 -5.98 14.00 -16.12
CA ASP A 309 -5.07 13.85 -14.97
C ASP A 309 -3.98 14.92 -15.06
N VAL A 310 -4.06 15.93 -14.19
CA VAL A 310 -3.08 17.03 -14.12
C VAL A 310 -2.01 16.71 -13.08
N GLY A 311 -0.74 16.90 -13.48
CA GLY A 311 0.40 16.45 -12.68
C GLY A 311 0.46 14.92 -12.66
N ALA A 312 0.31 14.31 -13.85
CA ALA A 312 0.17 12.86 -13.98
C ALA A 312 1.40 12.07 -13.48
N ASN A 313 2.57 12.71 -13.36
CA ASN A 313 3.83 12.10 -12.98
C ASN A 313 4.10 10.85 -13.85
N VAL A 314 4.42 9.70 -13.26
CA VAL A 314 4.58 8.42 -13.99
C VAL A 314 3.25 7.73 -14.34
N GLY A 315 2.11 8.32 -14.00
CA GLY A 315 0.79 7.92 -14.50
C GLY A 315 0.01 6.94 -13.64
N VAL A 316 0.23 6.88 -12.32
CA VAL A 316 -0.53 5.98 -11.43
C VAL A 316 -2.05 6.19 -11.57
N TYR A 317 -2.53 7.43 -11.50
CA TYR A 317 -3.94 7.78 -11.71
C TYR A 317 -4.36 7.66 -13.18
N THR A 318 -3.52 8.17 -14.10
CA THR A 318 -3.70 8.07 -15.55
C THR A 318 -4.00 6.64 -16.01
N PHE A 319 -3.20 5.65 -15.62
CA PHE A 319 -3.35 4.28 -16.12
C PHE A 319 -4.42 3.50 -15.36
N SER A 320 -4.67 3.83 -14.09
CA SER A 320 -5.87 3.35 -13.39
C SER A 320 -7.15 3.79 -14.12
N ALA A 321 -7.19 5.05 -14.60
CA ALA A 321 -8.28 5.55 -15.43
C ALA A 321 -8.31 4.87 -16.80
N ALA A 322 -7.16 4.75 -17.47
CA ALA A 322 -7.05 4.17 -18.81
C ALA A 322 -7.63 2.77 -18.88
N HIS A 323 -7.34 1.94 -17.89
CA HIS A 323 -7.86 0.57 -17.81
C HIS A 323 -9.39 0.53 -17.72
N ARG A 324 -10.02 1.50 -17.02
CA ARG A 324 -11.47 1.55 -16.81
C ARG A 324 -12.24 2.22 -17.93
N VAL A 325 -11.73 3.32 -18.48
CA VAL A 325 -12.41 4.01 -19.58
C VAL A 325 -12.41 3.18 -20.86
N GLY A 326 -11.36 2.36 -21.05
CA GLY A 326 -11.19 1.50 -22.21
C GLY A 326 -11.08 2.27 -23.53
N LYS A 327 -11.02 1.51 -24.63
CA LYS A 327 -10.81 2.02 -26.01
C LYS A 327 -11.88 2.99 -26.53
N THR A 328 -13.02 3.08 -25.86
CA THR A 328 -14.12 3.99 -26.23
C THR A 328 -14.05 5.31 -25.48
N GLY A 329 -13.23 5.40 -24.43
CA GLY A 329 -12.98 6.62 -23.68
C GLY A 329 -11.68 7.30 -24.10
N LYS A 330 -11.27 8.30 -23.30
CA LYS A 330 -10.01 9.05 -23.48
C LYS A 330 -9.41 9.40 -22.13
N VAL A 331 -8.08 9.34 -22.01
CA VAL A 331 -7.36 9.89 -20.85
C VAL A 331 -6.31 10.88 -21.33
N ILE A 332 -6.35 12.11 -20.83
CA ILE A 332 -5.34 13.13 -21.12
C ILE A 332 -4.49 13.30 -19.87
N ALA A 333 -3.21 12.98 -19.97
CA ALA A 333 -2.25 13.04 -18.88
C ALA A 333 -1.36 14.26 -19.07
N ILE A 334 -1.53 15.29 -18.25
CA ILE A 334 -0.73 16.51 -18.30
C ILE A 334 0.41 16.38 -17.30
N GLU A 335 1.65 16.42 -17.78
CA GLU A 335 2.83 16.31 -16.93
C GLU A 335 3.94 17.24 -17.43
N PRO A 336 4.46 18.14 -16.58
CA PRO A 336 5.51 19.06 -17.01
C PRO A 336 6.89 18.41 -17.15
N PHE A 337 7.21 17.36 -16.38
CA PHE A 337 8.56 16.80 -16.36
C PHE A 337 8.82 15.87 -17.56
N SER A 338 9.82 16.21 -18.38
CA SER A 338 10.12 15.47 -19.61
C SER A 338 10.40 13.98 -19.40
N GLN A 339 11.06 13.60 -18.30
CA GLN A 339 11.31 12.19 -17.98
C GLN A 339 10.03 11.44 -17.64
N CYS A 340 9.10 12.06 -16.90
CA CYS A 340 7.81 11.44 -16.61
C CYS A 340 6.97 11.28 -17.88
N ILE A 341 7.03 12.23 -18.83
CA ILE A 341 6.39 12.07 -20.15
C ILE A 341 6.91 10.82 -20.88
N GLN A 342 8.23 10.59 -20.89
CA GLN A 342 8.80 9.39 -21.50
C GLN A 342 8.29 8.10 -20.84
N LEU A 343 8.13 8.10 -19.51
CA LEU A 343 7.58 6.97 -18.76
C LEU A 343 6.09 6.73 -19.06
N LEU A 344 5.30 7.81 -19.20
CA LEU A 344 3.90 7.74 -19.63
C LEU A 344 3.81 7.13 -21.04
N GLU A 345 4.61 7.61 -21.98
CA GLU A 345 4.66 7.10 -23.36
C GLU A 345 5.06 5.62 -23.41
N GLU A 346 6.08 5.23 -22.64
CA GLU A 346 6.54 3.84 -22.56
C GLU A 346 5.47 2.92 -21.95
N THR A 347 4.75 3.41 -20.93
CA THR A 347 3.62 2.69 -20.35
C THR A 347 2.47 2.53 -21.36
N CYS A 348 2.18 3.56 -22.15
CA CYS A 348 1.21 3.45 -23.25
C CYS A 348 1.65 2.39 -24.27
N ARG A 349 2.94 2.36 -24.62
CA ARG A 349 3.52 1.42 -25.59
C ARG A 349 3.42 -0.04 -25.12
N VAL A 350 3.82 -0.33 -23.88
CA VAL A 350 3.85 -1.71 -23.36
C VAL A 350 2.46 -2.28 -23.12
N ASN A 351 1.48 -1.44 -22.75
CA ASN A 351 0.09 -1.86 -22.53
C ASN A 351 -0.83 -1.68 -23.74
N GLN A 352 -0.33 -1.08 -24.83
CA GLN A 352 -1.10 -0.75 -26.04
C GLN A 352 -2.30 0.19 -25.79
N PHE A 353 -2.16 1.12 -24.83
CA PHE A 353 -3.19 2.11 -24.50
C PHE A 353 -3.21 3.26 -25.51
N SER A 354 -3.82 3.01 -26.67
CA SER A 354 -3.98 4.00 -27.75
C SER A 354 -4.96 5.15 -27.45
N TRP A 355 -5.68 5.09 -26.32
CA TRP A 355 -6.64 6.09 -25.86
C TRP A 355 -6.10 6.98 -24.72
N VAL A 356 -4.80 6.87 -24.42
CA VAL A 356 -4.10 7.73 -23.45
C VAL A 356 -3.23 8.72 -24.21
N TYR A 357 -3.27 9.99 -23.81
CA TYR A 357 -2.59 11.09 -24.47
C TYR A 357 -1.68 11.84 -23.47
N PRO A 358 -0.40 11.45 -23.35
CA PRO A 358 0.59 12.19 -22.59
C PRO A 358 0.82 13.58 -23.20
N CYS A 359 0.76 14.63 -22.38
CA CYS A 359 0.89 16.02 -22.77
C CYS A 359 1.98 16.69 -21.93
N GLY A 360 3.13 16.96 -22.56
CA GLY A 360 4.26 17.65 -21.92
C GLY A 360 3.95 19.12 -21.67
N GLY A 361 3.75 19.49 -20.40
CA GLY A 361 3.52 20.88 -20.01
C GLY A 361 2.90 21.01 -18.61
N ALA A 362 2.99 22.22 -18.06
CA ALA A 362 2.29 22.57 -16.82
C ALA A 362 0.86 23.02 -17.14
N ALA A 363 -0.13 22.63 -16.34
CA ALA A 363 -1.48 23.18 -16.48
C ALA A 363 -1.56 24.60 -15.89
N SER A 364 -2.19 25.52 -16.60
CA SER A 364 -2.37 26.91 -16.17
C SER A 364 -3.64 27.52 -16.75
N ASN A 365 -4.08 28.65 -16.21
CA ASN A 365 -5.17 29.45 -16.78
C ASN A 365 -4.71 30.32 -17.97
N GLN A 366 -3.42 30.33 -18.28
CA GLN A 366 -2.85 31.06 -19.41
C GLN A 366 -1.77 30.23 -20.10
N GLY A 367 -1.64 30.40 -21.42
CA GLY A 367 -0.50 29.86 -22.16
C GLY A 367 0.78 30.62 -21.84
N GLY A 368 1.92 30.07 -22.30
CA GLY A 368 3.23 30.65 -22.05
C GLY A 368 4.24 29.59 -21.67
N ASN A 369 5.35 29.99 -21.05
CA ASN A 369 6.34 29.07 -20.50
C ASN A 369 6.54 29.37 -19.02
N VAL A 370 6.76 28.31 -18.24
CA VAL A 370 7.17 28.38 -16.84
C VAL A 370 8.44 27.56 -16.65
N TYR A 371 9.04 27.68 -15.48
CA TYR A 371 10.17 26.86 -15.09
C TYR A 371 9.69 25.75 -14.16
N LEU A 372 10.14 24.53 -14.38
CA LEU A 372 9.98 23.42 -13.46
C LEU A 372 11.31 23.24 -12.71
N SER A 373 11.34 23.62 -11.44
CA SER A 373 12.48 23.34 -10.57
C SER A 373 12.55 21.85 -10.30
N LEU A 374 13.69 21.23 -10.61
CA LEU A 374 13.88 19.80 -10.51
C LEU A 374 14.59 19.42 -9.21
N GLU A 375 13.95 18.54 -8.45
CA GLU A 375 14.45 17.98 -7.20
C GLU A 375 14.97 16.55 -7.42
N GLN A 376 15.40 15.88 -6.34
CA GLN A 376 15.91 14.51 -6.41
C GLN A 376 14.86 13.48 -6.87
N ALA A 377 13.58 13.75 -6.60
CA ALA A 377 12.45 12.89 -6.91
C ALA A 377 11.39 13.72 -7.66
N SER A 378 10.75 13.16 -8.68
CA SER A 378 9.83 13.90 -9.55
C SER A 378 8.61 14.46 -8.80
N GLU A 379 8.21 13.77 -7.73
CA GLU A 379 7.10 14.13 -6.85
C GLU A 379 7.38 15.41 -6.03
N LEU A 380 8.64 15.86 -5.99
CA LEU A 380 9.09 17.07 -5.29
C LEU A 380 9.35 18.26 -6.24
N ASN A 381 9.22 18.06 -7.55
CA ASN A 381 9.40 19.13 -8.52
C ASN A 381 8.37 20.24 -8.31
N GLU A 382 8.79 21.49 -8.52
CA GLU A 382 7.97 22.67 -8.23
C GLU A 382 7.87 23.56 -9.47
N VAL A 383 6.66 24.01 -9.80
CA VAL A 383 6.45 25.00 -10.87
C VAL A 383 6.80 26.39 -10.33
N VAL A 384 7.68 27.08 -11.05
CA VAL A 384 8.18 28.41 -10.73
C VAL A 384 7.88 29.35 -11.89
N THR A 385 7.13 30.42 -11.61
CA THR A 385 6.70 31.40 -12.62
C THR A 385 7.72 32.53 -12.86
N ASP A 386 8.62 32.76 -11.91
CA ASP A 386 9.65 33.81 -11.97
C ASP A 386 11.04 33.19 -11.82
N ALA A 387 11.90 33.40 -12.82
CA ALA A 387 13.26 32.87 -12.83
C ALA A 387 14.08 33.29 -11.59
N THR A 388 13.75 34.40 -10.94
CA THR A 388 14.43 34.87 -9.72
C THR A 388 14.15 34.00 -8.49
N GLN A 389 13.12 33.16 -8.53
CA GLN A 389 12.72 32.25 -7.45
C GLN A 389 13.30 30.84 -7.59
N LEU A 390 14.05 30.58 -8.68
CA LEU A 390 14.72 29.29 -8.88
C LEU A 390 15.75 29.07 -7.76
N LYS A 391 15.54 28.01 -6.99
CA LYS A 391 16.40 27.63 -5.85
C LYS A 391 17.69 26.95 -6.30
N SER A 392 17.73 26.44 -7.55
CA SER A 392 18.88 25.74 -8.13
C SER A 392 18.98 25.98 -9.64
N GLU A 393 20.13 25.63 -10.22
CA GLU A 393 20.32 25.61 -11.68
C GLU A 393 19.72 24.37 -12.36
N ASN A 394 19.15 23.44 -11.58
CA ASN A 394 18.51 22.23 -12.10
C ASN A 394 17.03 22.51 -12.37
N TYR A 395 16.70 22.94 -13.59
CA TYR A 395 15.34 23.24 -14.01
C TYR A 395 15.08 22.89 -15.47
N GLU A 396 13.81 22.71 -15.81
CA GLU A 396 13.33 22.62 -17.19
C GLU A 396 12.43 23.82 -17.51
N GLN A 397 12.54 24.37 -18.72
CA GLN A 397 11.53 25.31 -19.20
C GLN A 397 10.43 24.53 -19.90
N VAL A 398 9.19 24.67 -19.44
CA VAL A 398 8.06 23.86 -19.89
C VAL A 398 6.91 24.76 -20.36
N PRO A 399 6.17 24.36 -21.41
CA PRO A 399 5.01 25.13 -21.84
C PRO A 399 3.88 25.03 -20.83
N CYS A 400 3.09 26.09 -20.74
CA CYS A 400 1.81 26.10 -20.03
C CYS A 400 0.67 25.73 -20.98
N LEU A 401 -0.11 24.73 -20.60
CA LEU A 401 -1.28 24.25 -21.31
C LEU A 401 -2.53 24.72 -20.57
N THR A 402 -3.47 25.29 -21.32
CA THR A 402 -4.80 25.62 -20.77
C THR A 402 -5.76 24.47 -21.04
N LEU A 403 -6.72 24.28 -20.14
CA LEU A 403 -7.77 23.29 -20.35
C LEU A 403 -8.52 23.52 -21.66
N ASP A 404 -8.83 24.79 -21.98
CA ASP A 404 -9.48 25.18 -23.23
C ASP A 404 -8.67 24.73 -24.46
N SER A 405 -7.36 24.97 -24.44
CA SER A 405 -6.49 24.55 -25.55
C SER A 405 -6.45 23.03 -25.74
N LEU A 406 -6.55 22.25 -24.67
CA LEU A 406 -6.59 20.79 -24.73
C LEU A 406 -7.95 20.27 -25.21
N ILE A 407 -9.05 20.90 -24.76
CA ILE A 407 -10.39 20.60 -25.25
C ILE A 407 -10.45 20.78 -26.77
N ASP A 408 -9.93 21.90 -27.28
CA ASP A 408 -9.88 22.18 -28.71
C ASP A 408 -8.97 21.19 -29.46
N THR A 409 -7.77 20.94 -28.95
CA THR A 409 -6.76 20.06 -29.59
C THR A 409 -7.26 18.63 -29.73
N TYR A 410 -7.89 18.09 -28.69
CA TYR A 410 -8.38 16.70 -28.67
C TYR A 410 -9.84 16.56 -29.07
N GLN A 411 -10.48 17.67 -29.46
CA GLN A 411 -11.88 17.77 -29.86
C GLN A 411 -12.80 17.11 -28.83
N LEU A 412 -12.66 17.52 -27.57
CA LEU A 412 -13.41 16.96 -26.46
C LEU A 412 -14.81 17.56 -26.40
N GLU A 413 -15.84 16.74 -26.51
CA GLU A 413 -17.23 17.19 -26.34
C GLU A 413 -17.60 17.35 -24.87
N ARG A 414 -16.95 16.59 -23.98
CA ARG A 414 -17.18 16.56 -22.53
C ARG A 414 -15.92 16.09 -21.80
N VAL A 415 -15.77 16.54 -20.55
CA VAL A 415 -14.82 15.99 -19.58
C VAL A 415 -15.65 15.42 -18.43
N ASP A 416 -15.52 14.13 -18.17
CA ASP A 416 -16.30 13.42 -17.15
C ASP A 416 -15.67 13.51 -15.76
N LEU A 417 -14.33 13.53 -15.72
CA LEU A 417 -13.56 13.61 -14.48
C LEU A 417 -12.25 14.37 -14.73
N LEU A 418 -11.88 15.23 -13.78
CA LEU A 418 -10.64 15.99 -13.79
C LEU A 418 -10.00 15.90 -12.39
N LYS A 419 -8.76 15.39 -12.33
CA LYS A 419 -7.90 15.44 -11.13
C LYS A 419 -6.83 16.51 -11.33
N TYR A 420 -6.61 17.35 -10.32
CA TYR A 420 -5.66 18.45 -10.35
C TYR A 420 -4.97 18.68 -9.01
#